data_AF-A0AAN6E468-F1
#
_entry.id   AF-A0AAN6E468-F1
#
_cell.length_a   1.000
_cell.length_b   1.000
_cell.length_c   1.000
_cell.angle_alpha   90.00
_cell.angle_beta   90.00
_cell.angle_gamma   90.00
#
_symmetry.space_group_name_H-M   'P 1'
#
loop_
_entity.id
_entity.type
_entity.pdbx_description
1 polymer ?
#
loop_
_entity_poly.entity_id
_entity_poly.type
_entity_poly.pdbx_seq_one_letter_code
_entity_poly.pdbx_strand_id
1 'polypeptide(L)'
;MSGFGAPGGGAVNVKPSPPERGSFPLDHDAECKHLISSYLRCLRRQNPPGRNNEECRVLAKDYLNCRMEKGLMAKDEWSNLGLNFDKLAEDTSSDRTDRQAGGNSSGS
;
A
#
# COMPACT_ATOMS: atom_id res chain seq x y z
N MET A 1 17.30 58.41 -6.59
CA MET A 1 18.53 57.58 -6.57
C MET A 1 18.67 57.01 -5.16
N SER A 2 19.15 55.76 -5.03
CA SER A 2 19.34 54.98 -3.79
C SER A 2 18.06 54.29 -3.28
N GLY A 3 17.96 52.96 -3.15
CA GLY A 3 18.88 51.88 -3.44
C GLY A 3 18.17 50.54 -3.23
N PHE A 4 18.25 49.66 -4.24
CA PHE A 4 17.89 48.25 -4.14
C PHE A 4 18.92 47.54 -3.26
N GLY A 5 18.51 46.94 -2.14
CA GLY A 5 19.42 46.13 -1.34
C GLY A 5 18.98 45.84 0.08
N ALA A 6 18.15 44.80 0.26
CA ALA A 6 18.09 44.03 1.50
C ALA A 6 17.66 42.59 1.19
N PRO A 7 18.58 41.60 1.17
CA PRO A 7 18.25 40.20 0.97
C PRO A 7 17.80 39.62 2.32
N GLY A 8 16.54 39.84 2.69
CA GLY A 8 15.91 39.26 3.87
C GLY A 8 15.15 37.99 3.51
N GLY A 9 15.84 36.85 3.48
CA GLY A 9 15.31 35.52 3.25
C GLY A 9 14.37 35.02 4.36
N GLY A 10 13.18 35.59 4.45
CA GLY A 10 12.08 35.04 5.23
C GLY A 10 11.31 34.02 4.39
N ALA A 11 11.78 32.78 4.34
CA ALA A 11 10.96 31.67 3.89
C ALA A 11 9.75 31.59 4.83
N VAL A 12 8.63 32.17 4.41
CA VAL A 12 7.36 32.00 5.10
C VAL A 12 7.09 30.50 5.17
N ASN A 13 7.20 29.94 6.37
CA ASN A 13 6.85 28.57 6.68
C ASN A 13 5.32 28.42 6.64
N VAL A 14 4.74 28.66 5.46
CA VAL A 14 3.37 28.31 5.14
C VAL A 14 3.38 26.79 5.09
N LYS A 15 2.95 26.15 6.17
CA LYS A 15 2.53 24.74 6.10
C LYS A 15 1.30 24.76 5.19
N PRO A 16 1.40 24.31 3.92
CA PRO A 16 0.25 24.35 3.05
C PRO A 16 -0.83 23.48 3.69
N SER A 17 -2.00 24.06 3.95
CA SER A 17 -3.20 23.32 4.31
C SER A 17 -3.55 22.38 3.14
N PRO A 18 -3.70 21.06 3.36
CA PRO A 18 -4.07 20.11 2.31
C PRO A 18 -5.43 20.53 1.73
N PRO A 19 -5.49 20.95 0.45
CA PRO A 19 -5.43 20.06 -0.72
C PRO A 19 -4.40 20.49 -1.79
N GLU A 20 -3.67 21.57 -1.55
CA GLU A 20 -2.78 22.24 -2.52
C GLU A 20 -1.55 21.42 -2.95
N ARG A 21 -1.25 20.31 -2.25
CA ARG A 21 -0.14 19.43 -2.63
C ARG A 21 -0.50 18.29 -3.56
N GLY A 22 -1.74 18.22 -4.03
CA GLY A 22 -2.23 17.12 -4.87
C GLY A 22 -2.01 15.79 -4.17
N SER A 23 -3.05 15.20 -3.58
CA SER A 23 -3.02 13.76 -3.34
C SER A 23 -2.70 13.13 -4.68
N PHE A 24 -1.44 12.68 -4.84
CA PHE A 24 -0.95 12.17 -6.10
C PHE A 24 -2.01 11.21 -6.62
N PRO A 25 -2.39 11.24 -7.90
CA PRO A 25 -3.41 10.34 -8.47
C PRO A 25 -3.09 8.82 -8.32
N LEU A 26 -2.07 8.46 -7.53
CA LEU A 26 -1.78 7.14 -6.98
C LEU A 26 -2.59 6.78 -5.73
N ASP A 27 -3.21 7.74 -5.02
CA ASP A 27 -4.01 7.48 -3.83
C ASP A 27 -5.47 7.19 -4.21
N HIS A 28 -5.64 6.17 -5.07
CA HIS A 28 -6.95 5.58 -5.34
C HIS A 28 -7.41 4.84 -4.08
N ASP A 29 -8.26 5.53 -3.31
CA ASP A 29 -9.17 5.02 -2.27
C ASP A 29 -8.57 4.15 -1.15
N ALA A 30 -7.24 4.13 -0.99
CA ALA A 30 -6.53 3.30 -0.02
C ALA A 30 -6.93 1.80 -0.10
N GLU A 31 -7.27 1.29 -1.28
CA GLU A 31 -7.84 -0.06 -1.44
C GLU A 31 -6.94 -1.18 -0.89
N CYS A 32 -5.62 -1.06 -1.11
CA CYS A 32 -4.63 -2.04 -0.64
C CYS A 32 -4.01 -1.70 0.74
N LYS A 33 -4.54 -0.70 1.46
CA LYS A 33 -3.97 -0.20 2.72
C LYS A 33 -3.97 -1.25 3.85
N HIS A 34 -4.95 -2.14 3.85
CA HIS A 34 -5.06 -3.20 4.85
C HIS A 34 -3.90 -4.21 4.73
N LEU A 35 -3.50 -4.56 3.51
CA LEU A 35 -2.40 -5.50 3.23
C LEU A 35 -1.05 -4.91 3.64
N ILE A 36 -0.76 -3.66 3.25
CA ILE A 36 0.49 -3.00 3.63
C ILE A 36 0.61 -2.82 5.15
N SER A 37 -0.51 -2.55 5.82
CA SER A 37 -0.53 -2.42 7.28
C SER A 37 -0.14 -3.73 7.97
N SER A 38 -0.62 -4.86 7.44
CA SER A 38 -0.26 -6.21 7.91
C SER A 38 1.21 -6.52 7.62
N TYR A 39 1.71 -6.22 6.42
CA TYR A 39 3.12 -6.40 6.07
C TYR A 39 4.06 -5.61 6.99
N LEU A 40 3.80 -4.31 7.19
CA LEU A 40 4.59 -3.46 8.08
C LEU A 40 4.52 -3.94 9.54
N ARG A 41 3.36 -4.46 9.97
CA ARG A 41 3.23 -5.08 11.28
C ARG A 41 4.08 -6.35 11.38
N CYS A 42 4.15 -7.16 10.34
CA CYS A 42 5.01 -8.34 10.29
C CYS A 42 6.48 -7.95 10.45
N LEU A 43 6.99 -7.02 9.63
CA LEU A 43 8.39 -6.57 9.71
C LEU A 43 8.78 -6.03 11.09
N ARG A 44 7.85 -5.33 11.77
CA ARG A 44 8.07 -4.81 13.13
C ARG A 44 8.07 -5.89 14.20
N ARG A 45 7.38 -7.00 13.99
CA ARG A 45 7.32 -8.12 14.94
C ARG A 45 8.54 -9.02 14.87
N GLN A 46 9.28 -9.01 13.75
CA GLN A 46 10.48 -9.82 13.61
C GLN A 46 11.60 -9.33 14.54
N ASN A 47 12.47 -10.25 14.95
CA ASN A 47 13.66 -9.95 15.75
C ASN A 47 14.91 -10.50 15.04
N PRO A 48 15.82 -9.63 14.53
CA PRO A 48 15.76 -8.17 14.57
C PRO A 48 14.64 -7.59 13.68
N PRO A 49 14.10 -6.40 14.02
CA PRO A 49 13.07 -5.75 13.22
C PRO A 49 13.59 -5.38 11.83
N GLY A 50 12.70 -5.44 10.83
CA GLY A 50 13.06 -5.21 9.43
C GLY A 50 13.54 -6.46 8.68
N ARG A 51 13.66 -7.61 9.37
CA ARG A 51 13.92 -8.89 8.72
C ARG A 51 12.71 -9.36 7.93
N ASN A 52 12.87 -9.61 6.63
CA ASN A 52 11.79 -10.09 5.76
C ASN A 52 11.73 -11.63 5.73
N ASN A 53 11.05 -12.21 6.70
CA ASN A 53 10.79 -13.65 6.81
C ASN A 53 9.72 -14.13 5.82
N GLU A 54 9.60 -15.44 5.64
CA GLU A 54 8.63 -16.06 4.73
C GLU A 54 7.19 -15.59 4.97
N GLU A 55 6.76 -15.49 6.23
CA GLU A 55 5.44 -14.94 6.59
C GLU A 55 5.24 -13.50 6.09
N CYS A 56 6.27 -12.65 6.22
CA CYS A 56 6.20 -11.27 5.73
C CYS A 56 6.24 -11.21 4.20
N ARG A 57 6.87 -12.17 3.54
CA ARG A 57 6.90 -12.27 2.07
C ARG A 57 5.52 -12.63 1.51
N VAL A 58 4.73 -13.48 2.17
CA VAL A 58 3.33 -13.73 1.79
C VAL A 58 2.54 -12.42 1.79
N LEU A 59 2.63 -11.65 2.88
CA LEU A 59 1.92 -10.38 3.00
C LEU A 59 2.40 -9.33 1.97
N ALA A 60 3.68 -9.34 1.63
CA ALA A 60 4.24 -8.49 0.57
C ALA A 60 3.68 -8.87 -0.81
N LYS A 61 3.53 -10.18 -1.09
CA LYS A 61 2.93 -10.70 -2.32
C LYS A 61 1.53 -10.16 -2.50
N ASP A 62 0.68 -10.32 -1.48
CA ASP A 62 -0.73 -9.91 -1.56
C ASP A 62 -0.84 -8.41 -1.77
N TYR A 63 -0.01 -7.62 -1.06
CA TYR A 63 0.01 -6.17 -1.23
C TYR A 63 0.39 -5.76 -2.66
N LEU A 64 1.44 -6.35 -3.23
CA LEU A 64 1.85 -6.06 -4.60
C LEU A 64 0.85 -6.58 -5.62
N ASN A 65 0.26 -7.75 -5.39
CA ASN A 65 -0.80 -8.30 -6.24
C ASN A 65 -2.00 -7.36 -6.29
N CYS A 66 -2.46 -6.86 -5.13
CA CYS A 66 -3.54 -5.89 -5.06
C CYS A 66 -3.22 -4.63 -5.88
N ARG A 67 -1.98 -4.13 -5.82
CA ARG A 67 -1.58 -2.97 -6.63
C ARG A 67 -1.55 -3.27 -8.12
N MET A 68 -1.14 -4.46 -8.53
CA MET A 68 -1.13 -4.90 -9.92
C MET A 68 -2.55 -5.13 -10.47
N GLU A 69 -3.45 -5.72 -9.68
CA GLU A 69 -4.87 -5.93 -10.04
C GLU A 69 -5.62 -4.61 -10.21
N LYS A 70 -5.32 -3.63 -9.35
CA LYS A 70 -5.95 -2.30 -9.38
C LYS A 70 -5.29 -1.30 -10.33
N GLY A 71 -4.27 -1.72 -11.08
CA GLY A 71 -3.53 -0.83 -11.99
C GLY A 71 -2.75 0.27 -11.28
N LEU A 72 -2.50 0.15 -9.97
CA LEU A 72 -1.68 1.06 -9.16
C LEU A 72 -0.18 0.81 -9.33
N MET A 73 0.18 -0.26 -10.06
CA MET A 73 1.53 -0.66 -10.42
C MET A 73 1.50 -1.49 -11.71
N ALA A 74 2.55 -1.40 -12.53
CA ALA A 74 2.71 -2.27 -13.68
C ALA A 74 2.89 -3.74 -13.23
N LYS A 75 2.38 -4.68 -14.01
CA LYS A 75 2.56 -6.10 -13.75
C LYS A 75 4.01 -6.48 -14.06
N ASP A 76 4.70 -7.05 -13.07
CA ASP A 76 6.08 -7.53 -13.18
C ASP A 76 6.18 -8.93 -12.55
N GLU A 77 7.25 -9.66 -12.87
CA GLU A 77 7.50 -10.96 -12.27
C GLU A 77 8.02 -10.82 -10.83
N TRP A 78 7.63 -11.78 -9.97
CA TRP A 78 7.98 -11.77 -8.55
C TRP A 78 9.49 -11.76 -8.31
N SER A 79 10.26 -12.45 -9.14
CA SER A 79 11.72 -12.51 -9.08
C SER A 79 12.35 -11.12 -9.29
N ASN A 80 11.80 -10.30 -10.20
CA ASN A 80 12.27 -8.93 -10.46
C ASN A 80 11.96 -8.00 -9.28
N LEU A 81 10.88 -8.28 -8.56
CA LEU A 81 10.49 -7.57 -7.35
C LEU A 81 11.25 -8.04 -6.10
N GLY A 82 12.23 -8.93 -6.25
CA GLY A 82 13.02 -9.48 -5.14
C GLY A 82 12.24 -10.46 -4.26
N LEU A 83 11.11 -10.98 -4.76
CA LEU A 83 10.25 -11.94 -4.08
C LEU A 83 10.42 -13.32 -4.71
N ASN A 84 11.49 -14.02 -4.32
CA ASN A 84 11.69 -15.41 -4.73
C ASN A 84 10.79 -16.31 -3.87
N PHE A 85 9.77 -16.89 -4.51
CA PHE A 85 8.72 -17.69 -3.88
C PHE A 85 8.86 -19.20 -4.12
N ASP A 86 10.04 -19.71 -4.47
CA ASP A 86 10.30 -21.15 -4.70
C ASP A 86 9.90 -22.08 -3.53
N LYS A 87 9.49 -21.53 -2.38
CA LYS A 87 8.97 -22.26 -1.21
C LYS A 87 7.53 -21.93 -0.79
N LEU A 88 6.83 -20.99 -1.43
CA LEU A 88 5.58 -20.38 -0.90
C LEU A 88 4.30 -20.74 -1.67
N ALA A 89 4.36 -21.61 -2.67
CA ALA A 89 3.30 -21.76 -3.67
C ALA A 89 2.00 -22.47 -3.21
N GLU A 90 1.85 -22.88 -1.94
CA GLU A 90 0.78 -23.83 -1.58
C GLU A 90 -0.46 -23.23 -0.88
N ASP A 91 -0.45 -21.97 -0.40
CA ASP A 91 -1.51 -21.51 0.53
C ASP A 91 -2.42 -20.35 0.07
N THR A 92 -2.29 -19.80 -1.14
CA THR A 92 -3.08 -18.61 -1.54
C THR A 92 -4.03 -18.86 -2.71
N SER A 93 -4.94 -19.82 -2.56
CA SER A 93 -6.03 -20.04 -3.53
C SER A 93 -7.40 -20.30 -2.91
N SER A 94 -7.57 -20.20 -1.58
CA SER A 94 -8.84 -20.53 -0.92
C SER A 94 -9.27 -19.48 0.11
N ASP A 95 -9.64 -18.27 -0.31
CA ASP A 95 -10.69 -17.51 0.37
C ASP A 95 -11.34 -16.50 -0.59
N ARG A 96 -12.05 -17.03 -1.58
CA ARG A 96 -13.12 -16.30 -2.26
C ARG A 96 -14.33 -17.23 -2.33
N THR A 97 -14.87 -17.59 -1.17
CA THR A 97 -16.21 -18.17 -1.10
C THR A 97 -17.12 -17.13 -0.44
N ASP A 98 -17.73 -16.35 -1.32
CA ASP A 98 -19.14 -15.98 -1.27
C ASP A 98 -19.60 -15.03 -0.15
N ARG A 99 -19.62 -13.74 -0.50
CA ARG A 99 -20.72 -12.86 -0.09
C ARG A 99 -21.74 -12.80 -1.25
N GLN A 100 -22.75 -13.66 -1.21
CA GLN A 100 -24.05 -13.46 -1.87
C GLN A 100 -25.12 -13.46 -0.77
N ALA A 101 -25.56 -12.31 -0.24
CA ALA A 101 -26.62 -11.45 -0.76
C ALA A 101 -28.01 -12.14 -0.88
N GLY A 102 -28.98 -11.65 -0.08
CA GLY A 102 -30.43 -11.90 -0.19
C GLY A 102 -30.97 -12.67 1.02
N GLY A 103 -31.87 -12.18 1.87
CA GLY A 103 -33.01 -11.31 1.60
C GLY A 103 -34.30 -12.11 1.85
N ASN A 104 -35.01 -11.74 2.93
CA ASN A 104 -36.39 -12.09 3.31
C ASN A 104 -37.27 -12.94 2.37
N SER A 105 -38.05 -13.87 2.97
CA SER A 105 -39.52 -14.13 2.77
C SER A 105 -39.85 -15.54 3.32
N SER A 106 -40.23 -15.74 4.59
CA SER A 106 -41.61 -15.87 5.09
C SER A 106 -42.66 -16.37 4.08
N GLY A 107 -43.32 -17.49 4.39
CA GLY A 107 -44.73 -17.72 4.01
C GLY A 107 -45.10 -19.11 3.52
N SER A 108 -45.77 -19.87 4.41
CA SER A 108 -46.75 -20.94 4.19
C SER A 108 -46.31 -22.32 3.70
#